data_AF-A0A7U9SQV9-F1
#
_entry.id   AF-A0A7U9SQV9-F1
#
_cell.length_a   1.000
_cell.length_b   1.000
_cell.length_c   1.000
_cell.angle_alpha   90.00
_cell.angle_beta   90.00
_cell.angle_gamma   90.00
#
_symmetry.space_group_name_H-M   'P 1'
#
loop_
_entity.id
_entity.type
_entity.pdbx_description
1 polymer ?
#
loop_
_entity_poly.entity_id
_entity_poly.type
_entity_poly.pdbx_seq_one_letter_code
_entity_poly.pdbx_strand_id
1 'polypeptide(L)'
;MDHFHIDIKKMLVSLLADVEVRNAIKSIFDTDNGCGSAISLEGNPILRPGECKKDAGYEELLDNKEKELRELKAQIENLEKEIAEKDEKARFMQNCLDSVEDEKNKLWEKLKPVKDFAEIWEELSGLEGDLRNYLGGLAGSNEMYAFMSLGRELSKVKQLGKYIRDIAVAGSTDENTIEVFNRYFCFCINVYNSASSGKQLSHIPVMIGEEYSSEKCTKTSSSSFNGRVEKVLVDGFKNNDVEFRPVVKTS
;
A
#
# COMPACT_ATOMS: atom_id res chain seq x y z
N MET A 1 47.05 -7.20 4.70
CA MET A 1 47.42 -6.27 5.79
C MET A 1 48.22 -5.05 5.31
N ASP A 2 48.89 -5.12 4.14
CA ASP A 2 49.74 -4.01 3.67
C ASP A 2 48.98 -2.79 3.13
N HIS A 3 47.80 -2.96 2.53
CA HIS A 3 47.04 -1.82 1.99
C HIS A 3 46.58 -0.84 3.08
N PHE A 4 46.12 -1.36 4.23
CA PHE A 4 45.67 -0.53 5.35
C PHE A 4 46.81 0.31 5.96
N HIS A 5 48.03 -0.25 6.03
CA HIS A 5 49.21 0.48 6.51
C HIS A 5 49.66 1.57 5.53
N ILE A 6 49.50 1.33 4.22
CA ILE A 6 49.81 2.32 3.19
C ILE A 6 48.81 3.49 3.25
N ASP A 7 47.54 3.20 3.48
CA ASP A 7 46.49 4.23 3.53
C ASP A 7 46.60 5.09 4.79
N ILE A 8 46.90 4.49 5.96
CA ILE A 8 47.20 5.26 7.18
C ILE A 8 48.43 6.16 6.99
N LYS A 9 49.50 5.66 6.38
CA LYS A 9 50.70 6.47 6.11
C LYS A 9 50.40 7.67 5.20
N LYS A 10 49.60 7.47 4.14
CA LYS A 10 49.21 8.56 3.24
C LYS A 10 48.33 9.60 3.96
N MET A 11 47.41 9.14 4.80
CA MET A 11 46.54 10.02 5.57
C MET A 11 47.33 10.86 6.58
N LEU A 12 48.30 10.25 7.28
CA LEU A 12 49.21 10.95 8.18
C LEU A 12 50.09 11.97 7.46
N VAL A 13 50.62 11.64 6.28
CA VAL A 13 51.41 12.58 5.48
C VAL A 13 50.56 13.77 5.01
N SER A 14 49.30 13.53 4.63
CA SER A 14 48.36 14.60 4.27
C SER A 14 48.02 15.51 5.46
N LEU A 15 47.83 14.94 6.65
CA LEU A 15 47.54 15.70 7.87
C LEU A 15 48.76 16.51 8.33
N LEU A 16 49.98 15.99 8.16
CA LEU A 16 51.23 16.69 8.49
C LEU A 16 51.62 17.76 7.48
N ALA A 17 50.98 17.82 6.31
CA ALA A 17 51.15 18.91 5.35
C ALA A 17 50.44 20.19 5.82
N ASP A 18 49.39 20.05 6.62
CA ASP A 18 48.64 21.15 7.20
C ASP A 18 49.48 21.91 8.25
N VAL A 19 49.47 23.25 8.17
CA VAL A 19 50.25 24.13 9.06
C VAL A 19 49.59 24.21 10.45
N GLU A 20 48.27 24.18 10.53
CA GLU A 20 47.55 24.22 11.80
C GLU A 20 47.75 22.93 12.58
N VAL A 21 47.70 21.78 11.90
CA VAL A 21 47.97 20.47 12.51
C VAL A 21 49.42 20.38 12.99
N ARG A 22 50.40 20.88 12.22
CA ARG A 22 51.80 20.94 12.68
C ARG A 22 52.01 21.86 13.87
N ASN A 23 51.32 22.99 13.92
CA ASN A 23 51.39 23.91 15.04
C ASN A 23 50.71 23.33 16.29
N ALA A 24 49.61 22.59 16.13
CA ALA A 24 48.97 21.87 17.23
C ALA A 24 49.86 20.74 17.77
N ILE A 25 50.49 19.95 16.90
CA ILE A 25 51.46 18.91 17.30
C ILE A 25 52.68 19.53 17.98
N LYS A 26 53.20 20.65 17.47
CA LYS A 26 54.27 21.42 18.13
C LYS A 26 53.84 21.92 19.50
N SER A 27 52.65 22.50 19.62
CA SER A 27 52.12 22.97 20.89
C SER A 27 52.02 21.83 21.91
N ILE A 28 51.65 20.61 21.48
CA ILE A 28 51.60 19.42 22.33
C ILE A 28 53.01 18.98 22.73
N PHE A 29 53.97 18.98 21.80
CA PHE A 29 55.37 18.68 22.09
C PHE A 29 56.05 19.73 22.99
N ASP A 30 55.69 20.99 22.84
CA ASP A 30 56.21 22.11 23.65
C ASP A 30 55.56 22.14 25.04
N THR A 31 54.33 21.62 25.19
CA THR A 31 53.72 21.38 26.51
C THR A 31 54.27 20.13 27.19
N ASP A 32 54.65 19.08 26.44
CA ASP A 32 55.35 17.90 26.99
C ASP A 32 56.82 18.19 27.32
N ASN A 33 57.49 19.10 26.59
CA ASN A 33 58.86 19.54 26.86
C ASN A 33 58.94 20.73 27.84
N GLY A 34 57.84 21.13 28.46
CA GLY A 34 57.77 22.12 29.53
C GLY A 34 58.50 21.72 30.83
N CYS A 35 59.16 20.56 30.85
CA CYS A 35 60.10 20.16 31.90
C CYS A 35 61.42 19.65 31.28
N GLY A 36 62.19 20.52 30.63
CA GLY A 36 63.48 20.11 30.07
C GLY A 36 64.20 21.18 29.25
N SER A 37 64.65 22.23 29.94
CA SER A 37 65.82 23.09 29.64
C SER A 37 66.44 23.05 28.23
N ALA A 38 66.52 24.25 27.65
CA ALA A 38 67.62 24.76 26.83
C ALA A 38 68.77 23.78 26.56
N ILE A 39 68.87 23.32 25.31
CA ILE A 39 70.11 22.77 24.78
C ILE A 39 71.05 23.95 24.56
N SER A 40 71.86 24.26 25.57
CA SER A 40 73.16 24.90 25.40
C SER A 40 74.23 23.86 25.66
N LEU A 41 75.08 23.68 24.65
CA LEU A 41 76.28 22.86 24.69
C LEU A 41 77.24 23.33 25.79
N GLU A 42 78.00 22.36 26.30
CA GLU A 42 79.22 22.46 27.13
C GLU A 42 79.04 22.41 28.67
N GLY A 43 79.57 21.33 29.27
CA GLY A 43 79.99 21.27 30.68
C GLY A 43 79.16 20.38 31.60
N ASN A 44 79.69 19.19 31.92
CA ASN A 44 79.27 18.24 32.99
C ASN A 44 78.92 18.91 34.35
N PRO A 45 78.15 18.29 35.28
CA PRO A 45 78.10 16.84 35.52
C PRO A 45 76.73 16.20 35.84
N ILE A 46 76.70 14.89 35.59
CA ILE A 46 75.88 13.81 36.20
C ILE A 46 75.09 14.26 37.44
N LEU A 47 73.78 14.48 37.27
CA LEU A 47 72.83 14.50 38.37
C LEU A 47 72.15 13.13 38.48
N ARG A 48 72.13 12.64 39.72
CA ARG A 48 71.67 11.33 40.18
C ARG A 48 70.21 11.04 39.77
N PRO A 49 69.79 9.76 39.72
CA PRO A 49 68.37 9.41 39.63
C PRO A 49 67.69 9.87 40.92
N GLY A 50 67.17 11.09 40.91
CA GLY A 50 66.29 11.63 41.93
C GLY A 50 64.91 11.05 41.72
N GLU A 51 64.47 10.27 42.69
CA GLU A 51 63.11 9.76 42.85
C GLU A 51 62.11 10.88 42.55
N CYS A 52 61.42 10.78 41.41
CA CYS A 52 60.20 11.54 41.20
C CYS A 52 59.20 11.06 42.26
N LYS A 53 59.04 11.85 43.31
CA LYS A 53 57.90 11.72 44.22
C LYS A 53 56.66 11.82 43.36
N LYS A 54 55.98 10.69 43.14
CA LYS A 54 54.62 10.69 42.61
C LYS A 54 53.79 11.47 43.61
N ASP A 55 53.40 12.68 43.26
CA ASP A 55 52.52 13.50 44.07
C ASP A 55 51.22 12.72 44.30
N ALA A 56 50.87 12.50 45.57
CA ALA A 56 49.68 11.74 45.98
C ALA A 56 48.38 12.24 45.33
N GLY A 57 48.35 13.51 44.87
CA GLY A 57 47.22 14.09 44.14
C GLY A 57 47.01 13.53 42.72
N TYR A 58 48.03 12.97 42.07
CA TYR A 58 47.86 12.34 40.75
C TYR A 58 47.23 10.94 40.86
N GLU A 59 47.55 10.17 41.91
CA GLU A 59 46.93 8.86 42.15
C GLU A 59 45.45 9.01 42.53
N GLU A 60 45.10 10.01 43.36
CA GLU A 60 43.70 10.31 43.69
C GLU A 60 42.88 10.77 42.47
N LEU A 61 43.48 11.54 41.56
CA LEU A 61 42.83 11.94 40.31
C LEU A 61 42.57 10.74 39.38
N LEU A 62 43.55 9.83 39.28
CA LEU A 62 43.42 8.60 38.50
C LEU A 62 42.32 7.70 39.06
N ASP A 63 42.29 7.47 40.37
CA ASP A 63 41.25 6.67 41.03
C ASP A 63 39.85 7.26 40.81
N ASN A 64 39.71 8.59 40.88
CA ASN A 64 38.44 9.27 40.60
C ASN A 64 38.03 9.10 39.14
N LYS A 65 38.95 9.22 38.17
CA LYS A 65 38.65 9.02 36.75
C LYS A 65 38.33 7.56 36.40
N GLU A 66 38.98 6.61 37.05
CA GLU A 66 38.66 5.19 36.91
C GLU A 66 37.30 4.84 37.50
N LYS A 67 36.90 5.51 38.59
CA LYS A 67 35.55 5.39 39.15
C LYS A 67 34.49 5.97 38.20
N GLU A 68 34.70 7.18 37.67
CA GLU A 68 33.81 7.78 36.66
C GLU A 68 33.67 6.89 35.42
N LEU A 69 34.78 6.32 34.93
CA LEU A 69 34.76 5.40 33.79
C LEU A 69 33.96 4.12 34.09
N ARG A 70 34.03 3.59 35.32
CA ARG A 70 33.23 2.42 35.72
C ARG A 70 31.74 2.76 35.77
N GLU A 71 31.39 3.91 36.32
CA GLU A 71 29.99 4.38 36.38
C GLU A 71 29.42 4.60 34.98
N LEU A 72 30.17 5.25 34.09
CA LEU A 72 29.76 5.47 32.69
C LEU A 72 29.59 4.14 31.93
N LYS A 73 30.51 3.18 32.11
CA LYS A 73 30.38 1.85 31.49
C LYS A 73 29.12 1.12 31.96
N ALA A 74 28.80 1.17 33.25
CA ALA A 74 27.57 0.57 33.78
C ALA A 74 26.31 1.24 33.23
N GLN A 75 26.33 2.58 33.05
CA GLN A 75 25.22 3.31 32.43
C GLN A 75 25.04 2.92 30.95
N ILE A 76 26.13 2.79 30.19
CA ILE A 76 26.09 2.34 28.80
C ILE A 76 25.46 0.94 28.72
N GLU A 77 25.92 0.01 29.54
CA GLU A 77 25.40 -1.36 29.56
C GLU A 77 23.89 -1.40 29.90
N ASN A 78 23.44 -0.58 30.85
CA ASN A 78 22.01 -0.50 31.18
C ASN A 78 21.18 0.10 30.03
N LEU A 79 21.68 1.16 29.38
CA LEU A 79 21.01 1.77 28.23
C LEU A 79 20.95 0.82 27.04
N GLU A 80 22.01 0.06 26.77
CA GLU A 80 22.04 -0.96 25.71
C GLU A 80 20.97 -2.03 25.96
N LYS A 81 20.80 -2.47 27.22
CA LYS A 81 19.75 -3.41 27.60
C LYS A 81 18.35 -2.81 27.40
N GLU A 82 18.12 -1.57 27.81
CA GLU A 82 16.84 -0.89 27.61
C GLU A 82 16.50 -0.71 26.12
N ILE A 83 17.49 -0.43 25.27
CA ILE A 83 17.31 -0.33 23.82
C ILE A 83 16.90 -1.70 23.27
N ALA A 84 17.61 -2.78 23.64
CA ALA A 84 17.28 -4.13 23.18
C ALA A 84 15.84 -4.54 23.56
N GLU A 85 15.41 -4.24 24.79
CA GLU A 85 14.04 -4.51 25.25
C GLU A 85 13.00 -3.68 24.48
N LYS A 86 13.30 -2.41 24.17
CA LYS A 86 12.43 -1.55 23.38
C LYS A 86 12.34 -2.02 21.93
N ASP A 87 13.44 -2.47 21.34
CA ASP A 87 13.49 -3.00 19.97
C ASP A 87 12.73 -4.32 19.84
N GLU A 88 12.78 -5.19 20.86
CA GLU A 88 11.96 -6.40 20.91
C GLU A 88 10.47 -6.06 20.98
N LYS A 89 10.07 -5.11 21.85
CA LYS A 89 8.68 -4.64 21.93
C LYS A 89 8.22 -3.99 20.63
N ALA A 90 9.05 -3.17 19.99
CA ALA A 90 8.74 -2.53 18.72
C ALA A 90 8.52 -3.58 17.62
N ARG A 91 9.38 -4.60 17.52
CA ARG A 91 9.21 -5.72 16.58
C ARG A 91 7.93 -6.50 16.85
N PHE A 92 7.62 -6.78 18.11
CA PHE A 92 6.38 -7.45 18.48
C PHE A 92 5.15 -6.63 18.06
N MET A 93 5.13 -5.34 18.37
CA MET A 93 4.03 -4.45 17.98
C MET A 93 3.88 -4.35 16.46
N GLN A 94 4.99 -4.30 15.72
CA GLN A 94 4.95 -4.27 14.26
C GLN A 94 4.31 -5.54 13.70
N ASN A 95 4.69 -6.72 14.20
CA ASN A 95 4.07 -7.98 13.78
C ASN A 95 2.56 -8.02 14.10
N CYS A 96 2.14 -7.49 15.25
CA CYS A 96 0.72 -7.35 15.57
C CYS A 96 0.01 -6.40 14.61
N LEU A 97 0.63 -5.26 14.27
CA LEU A 97 0.08 -4.30 13.32
C LEU A 97 -0.13 -4.93 11.94
N ASP A 98 0.88 -5.64 11.44
CA ASP A 98 0.84 -6.32 10.14
C ASP A 98 -0.27 -7.39 10.13
N SER A 99 -0.42 -8.16 11.21
CA SER A 99 -1.51 -9.14 11.34
C SER A 99 -2.90 -8.50 11.33
N VAL A 100 -3.08 -7.35 11.98
CA VAL A 100 -4.35 -6.62 11.98
C VAL A 100 -4.64 -6.03 10.60
N GLU A 101 -3.63 -5.50 9.93
CA GLU A 101 -3.73 -4.95 8.57
C GLU A 101 -4.17 -6.05 7.58
N ASP A 102 -3.61 -7.25 7.69
CA ASP A 102 -4.00 -8.41 6.89
C ASP A 102 -5.46 -8.84 7.11
N GLU A 103 -5.92 -8.88 8.37
CA GLU A 103 -7.32 -9.18 8.69
C GLU A 103 -8.26 -8.10 8.15
N LYS A 104 -7.89 -6.83 8.32
CA LYS A 104 -8.63 -5.68 7.79
C LYS A 104 -8.79 -5.80 6.27
N ASN A 105 -7.71 -6.13 5.56
CA ASN A 105 -7.74 -6.29 4.10
C ASN A 105 -8.62 -7.47 3.67
N LYS A 106 -8.55 -8.61 4.36
CA LYS A 106 -9.44 -9.77 4.11
C LYS A 106 -10.91 -9.43 4.32
N LEU A 107 -11.24 -8.63 5.34
CA LEU A 107 -12.61 -8.19 5.58
C LEU A 107 -13.09 -7.18 4.54
N TRP A 108 -12.23 -6.26 4.12
CA TRP A 108 -12.55 -5.29 3.06
C TRP A 108 -12.90 -5.96 1.73
N GLU A 109 -12.12 -6.97 1.32
CA GLU A 109 -12.42 -7.73 0.10
C GLU A 109 -13.77 -8.46 0.19
N LYS A 110 -14.15 -8.95 1.38
CA LYS A 110 -15.47 -9.56 1.60
C LYS A 110 -16.61 -8.54 1.60
N LEU A 111 -16.34 -7.30 2.04
CA LEU A 111 -17.34 -6.24 2.14
C LEU A 111 -17.56 -5.50 0.81
N LYS A 112 -16.55 -5.51 -0.08
CA LYS A 112 -16.59 -4.79 -1.36
C LYS A 112 -17.86 -5.05 -2.18
N PRO A 113 -18.34 -6.29 -2.41
CA PRO A 113 -19.58 -6.52 -3.15
C PRO A 113 -20.83 -5.96 -2.46
N VAL A 114 -20.83 -5.87 -1.13
CA VAL A 114 -21.93 -5.27 -0.36
C VAL A 114 -21.94 -3.77 -0.54
N LYS A 115 -20.76 -3.13 -0.54
CA LYS A 115 -20.61 -1.69 -0.79
C LYS A 115 -21.04 -1.36 -2.22
N ASP A 116 -20.55 -2.10 -3.21
CA ASP A 116 -20.91 -1.91 -4.63
C ASP A 116 -22.42 -2.07 -4.83
N PHE A 117 -23.06 -3.00 -4.10
CA PHE A 117 -24.51 -3.17 -4.16
C PHE A 117 -25.29 -2.07 -3.43
N ALA A 118 -24.76 -1.51 -2.33
CA ALA A 118 -25.45 -0.47 -1.57
C ALA A 118 -25.73 0.78 -2.42
N GLU A 119 -24.79 1.16 -3.28
CA GLU A 119 -24.94 2.27 -4.23
C GLU A 119 -26.06 1.97 -5.25
N ILE A 120 -26.07 0.77 -5.83
CA ILE A 120 -27.13 0.32 -6.74
C ILE A 120 -28.49 0.26 -6.03
N TRP A 121 -28.51 -0.15 -4.75
CA TRP A 121 -29.72 -0.31 -3.97
C TRP A 121 -30.47 1.00 -3.72
N GLU A 122 -29.76 2.09 -3.44
CA GLU A 122 -30.38 3.40 -3.26
C GLU A 122 -31.15 3.83 -4.50
N GLU A 123 -30.56 3.64 -5.68
CA GLU A 123 -31.20 3.94 -6.97
C GLU A 123 -32.37 3.00 -7.27
N LEU A 124 -32.21 1.70 -7.02
CA LEU A 124 -33.28 0.71 -7.15
C LEU A 124 -34.46 1.00 -6.23
N SER A 125 -34.22 1.63 -5.08
CA SER A 125 -35.25 2.01 -4.12
C SER A 125 -36.02 3.26 -4.56
N GLY A 126 -35.44 4.08 -5.43
CA GLY A 126 -36.06 5.26 -6.04
C GLY A 126 -36.86 4.97 -7.32
N LEU A 127 -36.89 3.72 -7.81
CA LEU A 127 -37.65 3.34 -9.00
C LEU A 127 -39.17 3.50 -8.81
N GLU A 128 -39.88 3.76 -9.91
CA GLU A 128 -41.34 3.80 -9.92
C GLU A 128 -41.96 2.50 -9.41
N GLY A 129 -43.17 2.61 -8.82
CA GLY A 129 -43.83 1.51 -8.11
C GLY A 129 -43.95 0.22 -8.92
N ASP A 130 -44.33 0.29 -10.19
CA ASP A 130 -44.51 -0.91 -11.03
C ASP A 130 -43.18 -1.61 -11.34
N LEU A 131 -42.14 -0.83 -11.64
CA LEU A 131 -40.79 -1.34 -11.89
C LEU A 131 -40.21 -1.99 -10.63
N ARG A 132 -40.40 -1.31 -9.49
CA ARG A 132 -39.97 -1.79 -8.18
C ARG A 132 -40.71 -3.08 -7.78
N ASN A 133 -42.02 -3.11 -7.98
CA ASN A 133 -42.86 -4.28 -7.68
C ASN A 133 -42.47 -5.47 -8.55
N TYR A 134 -42.15 -5.27 -9.83
CA TYR A 134 -41.63 -6.33 -10.69
C TYR A 134 -40.34 -6.92 -10.12
N LEU A 135 -39.37 -6.07 -9.77
CA LEU A 135 -38.11 -6.52 -9.19
C LEU A 135 -38.31 -7.23 -7.84
N GLY A 136 -39.17 -6.71 -6.97
CA GLY A 136 -39.53 -7.36 -5.71
C GLY A 136 -40.17 -8.73 -5.91
N GLY A 137 -41.05 -8.86 -6.90
CA GLY A 137 -41.65 -10.14 -7.28
C GLY A 137 -40.61 -11.14 -7.81
N LEU A 138 -39.64 -10.67 -8.60
CA LEU A 138 -38.56 -11.51 -9.13
C LEU A 138 -37.56 -11.94 -8.04
N ALA A 139 -37.23 -11.04 -7.13
CA ALA A 139 -36.36 -11.29 -5.98
C ALA A 139 -37.04 -12.15 -4.90
N GLY A 140 -38.37 -12.08 -4.80
CA GLY A 140 -39.21 -12.74 -3.80
C GLY A 140 -39.59 -11.84 -2.61
N SER A 141 -38.90 -10.71 -2.43
CA SER A 141 -39.28 -9.64 -1.51
C SER A 141 -38.67 -8.30 -1.93
N ASN A 142 -39.15 -7.21 -1.34
CA ASN A 142 -38.63 -5.85 -1.54
C ASN A 142 -37.43 -5.51 -0.62
N GLU A 143 -36.76 -6.52 -0.07
CA GLU A 143 -35.63 -6.35 0.84
C GLU A 143 -34.29 -6.43 0.10
N MET A 144 -33.30 -5.70 0.61
CA MET A 144 -31.95 -5.60 0.03
C MET A 144 -31.31 -6.99 -0.21
N TYR A 145 -31.41 -7.87 0.79
CA TYR A 145 -30.84 -9.22 0.71
C TYR A 145 -31.47 -10.10 -0.38
N ALA A 146 -32.78 -9.94 -0.64
CA ALA A 146 -33.45 -10.69 -1.69
C ALA A 146 -32.91 -10.30 -3.07
N PHE A 147 -32.72 -8.99 -3.31
CA PHE A 147 -32.13 -8.49 -4.54
C PHE A 147 -30.67 -8.95 -4.70
N MET A 148 -29.86 -8.87 -3.64
CA MET A 148 -28.49 -9.41 -3.66
C MET A 148 -28.46 -10.89 -4.03
N SER A 149 -29.43 -11.67 -3.54
CA SER A 149 -29.50 -13.11 -3.80
C SER A 149 -29.97 -13.48 -5.20
N LEU A 150 -30.63 -12.55 -5.93
CA LEU A 150 -31.18 -12.78 -7.27
C LEU A 150 -30.10 -13.29 -8.24
N GLY A 151 -28.90 -12.71 -8.17
CA GLY A 151 -27.75 -13.10 -8.98
C GLY A 151 -27.27 -14.54 -8.78
N ARG A 152 -27.66 -15.24 -7.71
CA ARG A 152 -27.25 -16.64 -7.49
C ARG A 152 -27.99 -17.61 -8.40
N GLU A 153 -29.17 -17.25 -8.89
CA GLU A 153 -30.03 -18.13 -9.68
C GLU A 153 -30.07 -17.68 -11.15
N LEU A 154 -29.46 -18.47 -12.04
CA LEU A 154 -29.42 -18.16 -13.47
C LEU A 154 -30.83 -17.97 -14.08
N SER A 155 -31.84 -18.69 -13.60
CA SER A 155 -33.23 -18.54 -14.03
C SER A 155 -33.80 -17.15 -13.71
N LYS A 156 -33.45 -16.56 -12.57
CA LYS A 156 -33.85 -15.21 -12.18
C LYS A 156 -33.06 -14.16 -12.95
N VAL A 157 -31.76 -14.37 -13.12
CA VAL A 157 -30.91 -13.51 -13.98
C VAL A 157 -31.43 -13.48 -15.43
N LYS A 158 -31.87 -14.62 -15.96
CA LYS A 158 -32.53 -14.72 -17.28
C LYS A 158 -33.79 -13.87 -17.38
N GLN A 159 -34.66 -13.94 -16.36
CA GLN A 159 -35.89 -13.15 -16.32
C GLN A 159 -35.59 -11.66 -16.22
N LEU A 160 -34.64 -11.27 -15.38
CA LEU A 160 -34.18 -9.88 -15.26
C LEU A 160 -33.65 -9.36 -16.59
N GLY A 161 -32.71 -10.07 -17.22
CA GLY A 161 -32.13 -9.67 -18.51
C GLY A 161 -33.18 -9.57 -19.62
N LYS A 162 -34.17 -10.49 -19.64
CA LYS A 162 -35.30 -10.41 -20.56
C LYS A 162 -36.12 -9.14 -20.33
N TYR A 163 -36.49 -8.86 -19.10
CA TYR A 163 -37.28 -7.69 -18.74
C TYR A 163 -36.59 -6.39 -19.13
N ILE A 164 -35.32 -6.22 -18.76
CA ILE A 164 -34.52 -5.03 -19.06
C ILE A 164 -34.41 -4.83 -20.57
N ARG A 165 -34.14 -5.91 -21.32
CA ARG A 165 -34.12 -5.85 -22.78
C ARG A 165 -35.46 -5.39 -23.34
N ASP A 166 -36.56 -5.96 -22.88
CA ASP A 166 -37.89 -5.68 -23.43
C ASP A 166 -38.27 -4.20 -23.20
N ILE A 167 -38.00 -3.62 -22.02
CA ILE A 167 -38.23 -2.19 -21.75
C ILE A 167 -37.26 -1.28 -22.52
N ALA A 168 -35.99 -1.67 -22.65
CA ALA A 168 -34.99 -0.88 -23.38
C ALA A 168 -35.26 -0.86 -24.89
N VAL A 169 -35.70 -1.99 -25.46
CA VAL A 169 -36.08 -2.07 -26.88
C VAL A 169 -37.35 -1.29 -27.16
N ALA A 170 -38.34 -1.33 -26.27
CA ALA A 170 -39.58 -0.57 -26.44
C ALA A 170 -39.33 0.95 -26.48
N GLY A 171 -38.36 1.44 -25.70
CA GLY A 171 -38.02 2.87 -25.63
C GLY A 171 -39.04 3.71 -24.87
N SER A 172 -39.93 3.08 -24.10
CA SER A 172 -40.94 3.75 -23.27
C SER A 172 -40.42 4.15 -21.89
N THR A 173 -39.31 3.55 -21.46
CA THR A 173 -38.67 3.82 -20.17
C THR A 173 -37.50 4.78 -20.37
N ASP A 174 -37.27 5.68 -19.42
CA ASP A 174 -36.19 6.64 -19.49
C ASP A 174 -34.81 5.94 -19.45
N GLU A 175 -33.83 6.56 -20.11
CA GLU A 175 -32.49 5.98 -20.24
C GLU A 175 -31.78 5.84 -18.87
N ASN A 176 -32.06 6.70 -17.89
CA ASN A 176 -31.42 6.62 -16.57
C ASN A 176 -31.93 5.39 -15.82
N THR A 177 -33.23 5.12 -15.85
CA THR A 177 -33.81 3.89 -15.30
C THR A 177 -33.21 2.65 -15.96
N ILE A 178 -33.06 2.65 -17.29
CA ILE A 178 -32.40 1.55 -18.01
C ILE A 178 -30.95 1.37 -17.54
N GLU A 179 -30.22 2.46 -17.30
CA GLU A 179 -28.85 2.42 -16.79
C GLU A 179 -28.76 1.83 -15.37
N VAL A 180 -29.67 2.21 -14.46
CA VAL A 180 -29.78 1.62 -13.12
C VAL A 180 -30.04 0.11 -13.22
N PHE A 181 -30.99 -0.29 -14.07
CA PHE A 181 -31.29 -1.70 -14.33
C PHE A 181 -30.08 -2.44 -14.91
N ASN A 182 -29.36 -1.85 -15.86
CA ASN A 182 -28.18 -2.45 -16.46
C ASN A 182 -27.06 -2.66 -15.42
N ARG A 183 -26.80 -1.67 -14.55
CA ARG A 183 -25.85 -1.82 -13.44
C ARG A 183 -26.25 -2.94 -12.49
N TYR A 184 -27.53 -3.02 -12.13
CA TYR A 184 -28.03 -4.12 -11.29
C TYR A 184 -27.92 -5.48 -11.99
N PHE A 185 -28.17 -5.55 -13.30
CA PHE A 185 -28.00 -6.75 -14.08
C PHE A 185 -26.53 -7.20 -14.12
N CYS A 186 -25.59 -6.29 -14.38
CA CYS A 186 -24.16 -6.55 -14.33
C CYS A 186 -23.73 -7.03 -12.94
N PHE A 187 -24.24 -6.43 -11.87
CA PHE A 187 -24.04 -6.92 -10.50
C PHE A 187 -24.53 -8.37 -10.34
N CYS A 188 -25.73 -8.69 -10.82
CA CYS A 188 -26.28 -10.06 -10.76
C CYS A 188 -25.43 -11.06 -11.54
N ILE A 189 -24.88 -10.67 -12.69
CA ILE A 189 -23.95 -11.49 -13.49
C ILE A 189 -22.66 -11.74 -12.71
N ASN A 190 -22.10 -10.72 -12.05
CA ASN A 190 -20.92 -10.87 -11.21
C ASN A 190 -21.15 -11.82 -10.03
N VAL A 191 -22.31 -11.71 -9.37
CA VAL A 191 -22.71 -12.64 -8.30
C VAL A 191 -22.84 -14.06 -8.84
N TYR A 192 -23.48 -14.24 -10.01
CA TYR A 192 -23.61 -15.55 -10.65
C TYR A 192 -22.24 -16.15 -10.96
N ASN A 193 -21.34 -15.39 -11.59
CA ASN A 193 -20.00 -15.82 -11.98
C ASN A 193 -19.10 -16.14 -10.77
N SER A 194 -19.30 -15.44 -9.65
CA SER A 194 -18.57 -15.67 -8.40
C SER A 194 -19.07 -16.92 -7.68
N ALA A 195 -20.37 -17.21 -7.77
CA ALA A 195 -20.99 -18.37 -7.13
C ALA A 195 -20.87 -19.65 -7.97
N SER A 196 -20.78 -19.54 -9.29
CA SER A 196 -20.72 -20.67 -10.22
C SER A 196 -19.28 -21.07 -10.50
N SER A 197 -18.90 -22.30 -10.15
CA SER A 197 -17.57 -22.87 -10.38
C SER A 197 -17.31 -23.32 -11.82
N GLY A 198 -18.25 -23.12 -12.75
CA GLY A 198 -18.18 -23.68 -14.09
C GLY A 198 -18.50 -22.69 -15.21
N LYS A 199 -19.79 -22.49 -15.48
CA LYS A 199 -20.26 -21.80 -16.69
C LYS A 199 -20.38 -20.29 -16.50
N GLN A 200 -19.24 -19.63 -16.33
CA GLN A 200 -19.19 -18.17 -16.26
C GLN A 200 -19.70 -17.53 -17.55
N LEU A 201 -20.42 -16.42 -17.39
CA LEU A 201 -20.91 -15.58 -18.46
C LEU A 201 -19.84 -14.54 -18.81
N SER A 202 -19.40 -14.53 -20.06
CA SER A 202 -18.41 -13.59 -20.57
C SER A 202 -19.08 -12.40 -21.25
N HIS A 203 -18.54 -11.21 -21.03
CA HIS A 203 -19.04 -9.99 -21.66
C HIS A 203 -18.93 -10.04 -23.20
N ILE A 204 -19.95 -9.52 -23.89
CA ILE A 204 -19.96 -9.35 -25.35
C ILE A 204 -19.58 -7.90 -25.66
N PRO A 205 -18.36 -7.63 -26.15
CA PRO A 205 -17.95 -6.27 -26.44
C PRO A 205 -18.73 -5.70 -27.62
N VAL A 206 -19.18 -4.45 -27.49
CA VAL A 206 -19.77 -3.65 -28.56
C VAL A 206 -19.07 -2.30 -28.58
N MET A 207 -18.57 -1.91 -29.75
CA MET A 207 -17.85 -0.64 -29.91
C MET A 207 -18.81 0.44 -30.41
N ILE A 208 -18.76 1.60 -29.76
CA ILE A 208 -19.45 2.80 -30.22
C ILE A 208 -18.80 3.27 -31.54
N GLY A 209 -19.62 3.64 -32.51
CA GLY A 209 -19.22 4.10 -33.84
C GLY A 209 -19.11 2.99 -34.90
N GLU A 210 -19.19 1.71 -34.51
CA GLU A 210 -19.23 0.59 -35.45
C GLU A 210 -20.59 0.46 -36.14
N GLU A 211 -20.61 -0.15 -37.33
CA GLU A 211 -21.85 -0.48 -38.03
C GLU A 211 -22.69 -1.47 -37.22
N TYR A 212 -23.98 -1.20 -37.12
CA TYR A 212 -24.92 -2.09 -36.45
C TYR A 212 -24.93 -3.48 -37.11
N SER A 213 -24.90 -4.52 -36.27
CA SER A 213 -25.01 -5.92 -36.69
C SER A 213 -26.09 -6.61 -35.87
N SER A 214 -27.18 -7.01 -36.52
CA SER A 214 -28.28 -7.75 -35.90
C SER A 214 -27.88 -9.13 -35.37
N GLU A 215 -26.75 -9.66 -35.82
CA GLU A 215 -26.17 -10.90 -35.29
C GLU A 215 -25.56 -10.68 -33.89
N LYS A 216 -24.99 -9.50 -33.64
CA LYS A 216 -24.24 -9.20 -32.41
C LYS A 216 -25.05 -8.45 -31.37
N CYS A 217 -25.96 -7.56 -31.78
CA CYS A 217 -26.70 -6.71 -30.87
C CYS A 217 -28.17 -6.54 -31.30
N THR A 218 -28.99 -6.13 -30.34
CA THR A 218 -30.39 -5.75 -30.54
C THR A 218 -30.47 -4.23 -30.51
N LYS A 219 -31.18 -3.61 -31.45
CA LYS A 219 -31.38 -2.14 -31.44
C LYS A 219 -32.70 -1.75 -30.77
N THR A 220 -32.81 -0.50 -30.31
CA THR A 220 -34.08 0.06 -29.86
C THR A 220 -35.08 0.27 -31.01
N SER A 221 -36.37 0.37 -30.68
CA SER A 221 -37.45 0.68 -31.62
C SER A 221 -37.27 2.03 -32.33
N SER A 222 -36.65 2.99 -31.64
CA SER A 222 -36.37 4.34 -32.12
C SER A 222 -35.10 4.48 -32.97
N SER A 223 -34.32 3.40 -33.10
CA SER A 223 -33.03 3.40 -33.81
C SER A 223 -33.17 3.29 -35.34
N SER A 224 -32.24 3.90 -36.07
CA SER A 224 -32.18 3.81 -37.54
C SER A 224 -31.95 2.37 -38.04
N PHE A 225 -32.27 2.08 -39.31
CA PHE A 225 -32.12 0.72 -39.86
C PHE A 225 -30.68 0.36 -40.22
N ASN A 226 -29.93 1.31 -40.77
CA ASN A 226 -28.55 1.16 -41.22
C ASN A 226 -27.64 2.19 -40.53
N GLY A 227 -27.70 2.23 -39.20
CA GLY A 227 -26.98 3.19 -38.38
C GLY A 227 -25.66 2.66 -37.83
N ARG A 228 -24.88 3.59 -37.26
CA ARG A 228 -23.75 3.25 -36.40
C ARG A 228 -24.21 3.18 -34.95
N VAL A 229 -23.56 2.33 -34.16
CA VAL A 229 -23.83 2.23 -32.72
C VAL A 229 -23.48 3.57 -32.08
N GLU A 230 -24.47 4.25 -31.54
CA GLU A 230 -24.30 5.52 -30.82
C GLU A 230 -24.04 5.26 -29.34
N LYS A 231 -24.80 4.32 -28.76
CA LYS A 231 -24.77 4.02 -27.32
C LYS A 231 -25.14 2.57 -27.07
N VAL A 232 -24.51 1.95 -26.07
CA VAL A 232 -24.95 0.69 -25.48
C VAL A 232 -25.84 1.01 -24.29
N LEU A 233 -27.09 0.53 -24.30
CA LEU A 233 -28.07 0.75 -23.24
C LEU A 233 -28.07 -0.41 -22.24
N VAL A 234 -27.87 -1.64 -22.73
CA VAL A 234 -27.84 -2.85 -21.92
C VAL A 234 -26.66 -3.70 -22.36
N ASP A 235 -25.81 -4.09 -21.42
CA ASP A 235 -24.63 -4.92 -21.68
C ASP A 235 -25.02 -6.35 -22.05
N GLY A 236 -24.19 -6.95 -22.90
CA GLY A 236 -24.37 -8.34 -23.32
C GLY A 236 -23.43 -9.31 -22.64
N PHE A 237 -23.91 -10.53 -22.42
CA PHE A 237 -23.14 -11.60 -21.81
C PHE A 237 -23.49 -12.94 -22.44
N LYS A 238 -22.51 -13.84 -22.59
CA LYS A 238 -22.76 -15.19 -23.11
C LYS A 238 -21.91 -16.26 -22.47
N ASN A 239 -22.44 -17.48 -22.49
CA ASN A 239 -21.71 -18.72 -22.32
C ASN A 239 -22.28 -19.76 -23.32
N ASN A 240 -21.91 -21.02 -23.18
CA ASN A 240 -22.38 -22.08 -24.09
C ASN A 240 -23.89 -22.38 -24.00
N ASP A 241 -24.57 -21.97 -22.93
CA ASP A 241 -25.98 -22.29 -22.68
C ASP A 241 -26.92 -21.07 -22.83
N VAL A 242 -26.38 -19.86 -22.68
CA VAL A 242 -27.15 -18.62 -22.52
C VAL A 242 -26.46 -17.49 -23.25
N GLU A 243 -27.27 -16.70 -23.95
CA GLU A 243 -26.85 -15.44 -24.56
C GLU A 243 -27.82 -14.32 -24.16
N PHE A 244 -27.27 -13.28 -23.56
CA PHE A 244 -27.88 -11.98 -23.34
C PHE A 244 -27.29 -11.05 -24.39
N ARG A 245 -28.04 -10.76 -25.46
CA ARG A 245 -27.55 -9.85 -26.49
C ARG A 245 -27.57 -8.41 -25.99
N PRO A 246 -26.51 -7.61 -26.23
CA PRO A 246 -26.49 -6.20 -25.91
C PRO A 246 -27.66 -5.47 -26.58
N VAL A 247 -28.19 -4.45 -25.91
CA VAL A 247 -29.16 -3.51 -26.50
C VAL A 247 -28.46 -2.19 -26.81
N VAL A 248 -28.60 -1.72 -28.04
CA VAL A 248 -27.93 -0.51 -28.53
C VAL A 248 -28.91 0.50 -29.11
N LYS A 249 -28.52 1.77 -29.08
CA LYS A 249 -29.13 2.85 -29.84
C LYS A 249 -28.27 3.14 -31.06
N THR A 250 -28.88 3.33 -32.23
CA THR A 250 -28.16 3.63 -33.47
C THR A 250 -28.61 4.95 -34.09
N SER A 251 -27.64 5.71 -34.59
CA SER A 251 -27.82 6.93 -35.38
C SER A 251 -27.70 6.63 -36.87
#